data_AF-A0A0C9V4W2-F1
#
_entry.id   AF-A0A0C9V4W2-F1
#
_cell.length_a   1.000
_cell.length_b   1.000
_cell.length_c   1.000
_cell.angle_alpha   90.00
_cell.angle_beta   90.00
_cell.angle_gamma   90.00
#
_symmetry.space_group_name_H-M   'P 1'
#
loop_
_entity.id
_entity.type
_entity.pdbx_description
1 polymer ?
#
loop_
_entity_poly.entity_id
_entity_poly.type
_entity_poly.pdbx_seq_one_letter_code
_entity_poly.pdbx_strand_id
1 'polypeptide(L)'
;MGSPGSISEDIAILTSHLSTLLEARSVSQNDLDPLVEFALQESKDARSQETRRLQWEYVLKEEVFKLAATEGEALKNATTNYYDELKSRLDLVLAFTEHSELFV
;
A
#
# COMPACT_ATOMS: atom_id res chain seq x y z
N MET A 1 -0.94 27.49 -12.68
CA MET A 1 -0.20 26.54 -13.53
C MET A 1 0.56 25.63 -12.58
N GLY A 2 -0.03 24.48 -12.20
CA GLY A 2 0.66 23.50 -11.38
C GLY A 2 1.58 22.69 -12.28
N SER A 3 2.86 22.56 -11.92
CA SER A 3 3.73 21.56 -12.55
C SER A 3 3.05 20.20 -12.46
N PRO A 4 2.97 19.42 -13.55
CA PRO A 4 2.59 18.01 -13.41
C PRO A 4 3.72 17.37 -12.58
N GLY A 5 3.43 17.04 -11.32
CA GLY A 5 4.30 16.21 -10.50
C GLY A 5 4.70 15.00 -11.34
N SER A 6 5.99 14.71 -11.39
CA SER A 6 6.50 13.58 -12.18
C SER A 6 5.90 12.29 -11.62
N ILE A 7 5.60 11.30 -12.47
CA ILE A 7 5.10 9.98 -12.02
C ILE A 7 5.98 9.40 -10.90
N SER A 8 7.28 9.69 -10.92
CA SER A 8 8.22 9.29 -9.88
C SER A 8 7.98 9.93 -8.52
N GLU A 9 7.51 11.18 -8.46
CA GLU A 9 7.23 11.89 -7.20
C GLU A 9 5.96 11.34 -6.56
N ASP A 10 4.91 11.10 -7.34
CA ASP A 10 3.70 10.46 -6.86
C ASP A 10 3.97 9.08 -6.27
N ILE A 11 4.74 8.23 -6.98
CA ILE A 11 5.09 6.89 -6.49
C ILE A 11 5.84 6.99 -5.16
N ALA A 12 6.72 8.00 -4.99
CA ALA A 12 7.44 8.21 -3.73
C ALA A 12 6.49 8.60 -2.58
N ILE A 13 5.51 9.48 -2.84
CA ILE A 13 4.49 9.87 -1.86
C ILE A 13 3.65 8.64 -1.45
N LEU A 14 3.17 7.87 -2.42
CA LEU A 14 2.38 6.66 -2.17
C LEU A 14 3.17 5.62 -1.38
N THR A 15 4.45 5.44 -1.70
CA THR A 15 5.35 4.54 -0.96
C THR A 15 5.52 5.01 0.48
N SER A 16 5.66 6.32 0.73
CA SER A 16 5.73 6.87 2.09
C SER A 16 4.46 6.60 2.90
N HIS A 17 3.29 6.75 2.26
CA HIS A 17 2.01 6.42 2.90
C HIS A 17 1.90 4.92 3.21
N LEU A 18 2.32 4.06 2.28
CA LEU A 18 2.33 2.62 2.50
C LEU A 18 3.24 2.21 3.65
N SER A 19 4.44 2.79 3.76
CA SER A 19 5.33 2.54 4.90
C SER A 19 4.68 2.93 6.23
N THR A 20 3.98 4.07 6.27
CA THR A 20 3.25 4.52 7.47
C THR A 20 2.15 3.53 7.86
N LEU A 21 1.42 3.00 6.88
CA LEU A 21 0.39 1.97 7.09
C LEU A 21 0.98 0.66 7.63
N LEU A 22 2.14 0.25 7.10
CA LEU A 22 2.83 -0.97 7.52
C LEU A 22 3.45 -0.85 8.91
N GLU A 23 3.89 0.34 9.31
CA GLU A 23 4.39 0.63 10.66
C GLU A 23 3.27 0.69 11.70
N ALA A 24 2.05 1.05 11.29
CA ALA A 24 0.83 0.94 12.10
C ALA A 24 0.38 -0.54 12.32
N ARG A 25 1.32 -1.48 12.29
CA ARG A 25 1.18 -2.94 12.31
C ARG A 25 0.44 -3.54 13.53
N SER A 26 0.08 -2.73 14.51
CA SER A 26 -0.67 -3.15 15.71
C SER A 26 -2.16 -2.88 15.63
N VAL A 27 -2.63 -2.33 14.52
CA VAL A 27 -3.94 -1.68 14.47
C VAL A 27 -4.95 -2.58 13.74
N SER A 28 -6.16 -2.69 14.27
CA SER A 28 -7.18 -3.63 13.81
C SER A 28 -7.68 -3.26 12.41
N GLN A 29 -8.31 -4.20 11.68
CA GLN A 29 -8.86 -3.93 10.34
C GLN A 29 -9.80 -2.71 10.33
N ASN A 30 -10.53 -2.44 11.42
CA ASN A 30 -11.40 -1.27 11.58
C ASN A 30 -10.66 0.08 11.56
N ASP A 31 -9.35 0.08 11.80
CA ASP A 31 -8.52 1.27 11.81
C ASP A 31 -7.66 1.40 10.54
N LEU A 32 -7.57 0.34 9.73
CA LEU A 32 -6.93 0.39 8.41
C LEU A 32 -7.79 1.17 7.42
N ASP A 33 -9.11 0.98 7.47
CA ASP A 33 -10.06 1.66 6.59
C ASP A 33 -9.92 3.20 6.58
N PRO A 34 -9.94 3.91 7.73
CA PRO A 34 -9.78 5.37 7.74
C PRO A 34 -8.39 5.83 7.28
N LEU A 35 -7.35 5.00 7.45
CA LEU A 35 -6.00 5.34 6.98
C LEU A 35 -5.87 5.14 5.46
N VAL A 36 -6.51 4.10 4.91
CA VAL A 36 -6.63 3.88 3.46
C VAL A 36 -7.41 5.01 2.82
N GLU A 37 -8.53 5.41 3.41
CA GLU A 37 -9.32 6.56 2.95
C GLU A 37 -8.48 7.85 2.96
N PHE A 38 -7.75 8.12 4.04
CA PHE A 38 -6.85 9.28 4.11
C PHE A 38 -5.77 9.24 3.02
N ALA A 39 -5.11 8.10 2.81
CA ALA A 39 -4.08 7.95 1.79
C ALA A 39 -4.65 8.15 0.36
N LEU A 40 -5.88 7.71 0.11
CA LEU A 40 -6.58 7.94 -1.15
C LEU A 40 -6.94 9.43 -1.34
N GLN A 41 -7.33 10.14 -0.28
CA GLN A 41 -7.65 11.57 -0.31
C GLN A 41 -6.42 12.45 -0.51
N GLU A 42 -5.30 12.14 0.14
CA GLU A 42 -4.03 12.88 -0.02
C GLU A 42 -3.40 12.67 -1.41
N SER A 43 -3.71 11.54 -2.07
CA SER A 43 -3.28 11.28 -3.45
C SER A 43 -4.10 12.02 -4.53
N LYS A 44 -4.95 12.99 -4.15
CA LYS A 44 -5.77 13.80 -5.07
C LYS A 44 -4.96 14.83 -5.86
N ASP A 45 -3.95 14.38 -6.59
CA ASP A 45 -3.46 15.15 -7.73
C ASP A 45 -4.50 15.14 -8.87
N ALA A 46 -4.36 16.08 -9.81
CA ALA A 46 -5.26 16.34 -10.94
C ALA A 46 -5.42 15.16 -11.95
N ARG A 47 -5.05 13.94 -11.56
CA ARG A 47 -5.12 12.71 -12.35
C ARG A 47 -6.48 12.03 -12.20
N SER A 48 -6.84 11.24 -13.21
CA SER A 48 -8.09 10.48 -13.18
C SER A 48 -8.06 9.46 -12.04
N GLN A 49 -9.25 9.12 -11.55
CA GLN A 49 -9.45 8.10 -10.52
C GLN A 49 -8.83 6.75 -10.90
N GLU A 50 -8.90 6.38 -12.19
CA GLU A 50 -8.28 5.16 -12.73
C GLU A 50 -6.76 5.19 -12.63
N THR A 51 -6.11 6.32 -12.96
CA THR A 51 -4.66 6.45 -12.84
C THR A 51 -4.21 6.28 -11.39
N ARG A 52 -4.92 6.88 -10.43
CA ARG A 52 -4.61 6.72 -9.00
C ARG A 52 -4.75 5.27 -8.55
N ARG A 53 -5.81 4.58 -8.98
CA ARG A 53 -6.01 3.15 -8.69
C ARG A 53 -4.83 2.31 -9.18
N LEU A 54 -4.41 2.53 -10.43
CA LEU A 54 -3.27 1.81 -11.02
C LEU A 54 -1.95 2.09 -10.29
N GLN A 55 -1.74 3.32 -9.81
CA GLN A 55 -0.55 3.66 -9.02
C GLN A 55 -0.55 2.96 -7.65
N TRP A 56 -1.68 2.94 -6.96
CA TRP A 56 -1.81 2.20 -5.70
C TRP A 56 -1.62 0.70 -5.89
N GLU A 57 -2.24 0.13 -6.92
CA GLU A 57 -2.06 -1.27 -7.28
C GLU A 57 -0.59 -1.61 -7.56
N TYR A 58 0.12 -0.73 -8.27
CA TYR A 58 1.56 -0.88 -8.53
C TYR A 58 2.37 -0.92 -7.24
N VAL A 59 2.23 0.08 -6.38
CA VAL A 59 3.03 0.21 -5.14
C VAL A 59 2.73 -0.94 -4.16
N LEU A 60 1.46 -1.33 -4.03
CA LEU A 60 1.06 -2.47 -3.19
C LEU A 60 1.65 -3.80 -3.68
N LYS A 61 1.59 -4.06 -4.99
CA LYS A 61 2.20 -5.28 -5.59
C LYS A 61 3.71 -5.28 -5.43
N GLU A 62 4.36 -4.13 -5.67
CA GLU A 62 5.80 -4.01 -5.53
C GLU A 62 6.25 -4.36 -4.10
N GLU A 63 5.53 -3.89 -3.09
CA GLU A 63 5.83 -4.17 -1.69
C GLU A 63 5.64 -5.64 -1.31
N VAL A 64 4.58 -6.29 -1.82
CA VAL A 64 4.39 -7.75 -1.66
C VAL A 64 5.53 -8.53 -2.33
N PHE A 65 5.94 -8.14 -3.54
CA PHE A 65 7.03 -8.81 -4.26
C PHE A 65 8.38 -8.62 -3.59
N LYS A 66 8.67 -7.42 -3.05
CA LYS A 66 9.88 -7.17 -2.26
C LYS A 66 9.95 -8.09 -1.04
N LEU A 67 8.85 -8.24 -0.31
CA LEU A 67 8.81 -9.18 0.81
C LEU A 67 8.99 -10.63 0.30
N ALA A 68 8.23 -11.04 -0.71
CA ALA A 68 8.29 -12.39 -1.27
C ALA A 68 9.69 -12.81 -1.72
N ALA A 69 10.48 -11.88 -2.26
CA ALA A 69 11.88 -12.13 -2.63
C ALA A 69 12.76 -12.60 -1.45
N THR A 70 12.35 -12.32 -0.21
CA THR A 70 13.09 -12.72 1.01
C THR A 70 12.61 -14.04 1.62
N GLU A 71 11.56 -14.69 1.07
CA GLU A 71 10.96 -15.91 1.64
C GLU A 71 11.99 -17.04 1.81
N GLY A 72 12.85 -17.25 0.81
CA GLY A 72 13.86 -18.31 0.86
C GLY A 72 14.91 -18.12 1.96
N GLU A 73 15.14 -16.87 2.40
CA GLU A 73 15.99 -16.55 3.55
C GLU A 73 15.21 -16.69 4.85
N ALA A 74 13.96 -16.23 4.87
CA ALA A 74 13.07 -16.34 6.01
C ALA A 74 12.85 -17.81 6.43
N LEU A 75 12.67 -18.73 5.48
CA LEU A 75 12.50 -20.17 5.75
C LEU A 75 13.70 -20.80 6.47
N LYS A 76 14.89 -20.20 6.36
CA LYS A 76 16.11 -20.66 7.04
C LYS A 76 16.23 -20.12 8.46
N ASN A 77 15.38 -19.17 8.85
CA ASN A 77 15.41 -18.51 10.15
C ASN A 77 14.14 -18.83 10.97
N ALA A 78 14.31 -19.57 12.07
CA ALA A 78 13.20 -19.99 12.93
C ALA A 78 12.54 -18.84 13.71
N THR A 79 13.15 -17.65 13.78
CA THR A 79 12.59 -16.48 14.48
C THR A 79 12.06 -15.40 13.55
N THR A 80 11.89 -15.73 12.26
CA THR A 80 11.32 -14.78 11.29
C THR A 80 9.84 -14.49 11.60
N ASN A 81 9.43 -13.25 11.32
CA ASN A 81 8.04 -12.79 11.33
C ASN A 81 7.46 -12.70 9.90
N TYR A 82 8.11 -13.35 8.93
CA TYR A 82 7.81 -13.24 7.50
C TYR A 82 6.34 -13.44 7.15
N TYR A 83 5.70 -14.50 7.66
CA TYR A 83 4.31 -14.78 7.34
C TYR A 83 3.34 -13.78 7.99
N ASP A 84 3.68 -13.23 9.16
CA ASP A 84 2.91 -12.14 9.77
C ASP A 84 3.05 -10.84 8.95
N GLU A 85 4.23 -10.60 8.39
CA GLU A 85 4.52 -9.47 7.50
C GLU A 85 3.80 -9.58 6.15
N LEU A 86 3.75 -10.81 5.61
CA LEU A 86 3.04 -11.11 4.38
C LEU A 86 1.53 -10.95 4.58
N LYS A 87 1.00 -11.49 5.69
CA LYS A 87 -0.40 -11.34 6.05
C LYS A 87 -0.79 -9.87 6.15
N SER A 88 -0.01 -9.06 6.86
CA SER A 88 -0.29 -7.61 7.02
C SER A 88 -0.36 -6.88 5.66
N ARG A 89 0.55 -7.21 4.74
CA ARG A 89 0.55 -6.63 3.39
C ARG A 89 -0.65 -7.09 2.54
N LEU A 90 -1.06 -8.34 2.68
CA LEU A 90 -2.25 -8.86 2.00
C LEU A 90 -3.55 -8.26 2.57
N ASP A 91 -3.63 -8.05 3.89
CA ASP A 91 -4.76 -7.37 4.53
C ASP A 91 -4.88 -5.92 4.01
N LEU A 92 -3.76 -5.22 3.81
CA LEU A 92 -3.77 -3.90 3.17
C LEU A 92 -4.24 -3.95 1.72
N VAL A 93 -3.75 -4.91 0.92
CA VAL A 93 -4.23 -5.09 -0.47
C VAL A 93 -5.74 -5.32 -0.47
N LEU A 94 -6.23 -6.18 0.42
CA LEU A 94 -7.65 -6.46 0.55
C LEU A 94 -8.44 -5.19 0.90
N ALA A 95 -8.02 -4.45 1.93
CA ALA A 95 -8.66 -3.19 2.32
C ALA A 95 -8.73 -2.21 1.14
N PHE A 96 -7.62 -1.99 0.41
CA PHE A 96 -7.62 -1.13 -0.78
C PHE A 96 -8.57 -1.61 -1.88
N THR A 97 -8.75 -2.93 -2.05
CA THR A 97 -9.72 -3.48 -3.01
C THR A 97 -11.17 -3.41 -2.53
N GLU A 98 -11.43 -3.53 -1.24
CA GLU A 98 -12.76 -3.37 -0.66
C GLU A 98 -13.23 -1.90 -0.73
N HIS A 99 -12.33 -0.95 -0.45
CA HIS A 99 -12.57 0.47 -0.70
C HIS A 99 -12.73 0.79 -2.20
N SER A 100 -12.29 -0.11 -3.09
CA SER A 100 -12.47 0.10 -4.53
C SER A 100 -13.89 -0.10 -5.03
N GLU A 101 -14.80 -0.65 -4.22
CA GLU A 101 -16.24 -0.65 -4.52
C GLU A 101 -16.89 0.73 -4.31
N LEU A 102 -16.23 1.68 -3.62
CA LEU A 102 -16.66 3.10 -3.50
C LEU A 102 -16.24 3.98 -4.69
N PHE A 103 -15.73 3.36 -5.77
CA PHE A 103 -15.25 4.03 -6.97
C PHE A 103 -16.14 3.84 -8.21
N VAL A 104 -17.41 3.44 -8.01
CA VAL A 104 -18.45 3.42 -9.06
C VAL A 104 -19.39 4.62 -8.92
#